data_AF-A0A349LRK2-F1
#
_entry.id   AF-A0A349LRK2-F1
#
_cell.length_a   1.000
_cell.length_b   1.000
_cell.length_c   1.000
_cell.angle_alpha   90.00
_cell.angle_beta   90.00
_cell.angle_gamma   90.00
#
_symmetry.space_group_name_H-M   'P 1'
#
loop_
_entity.id
_entity.type
_entity.pdbx_description
1 polymer ?
#
loop_
_entity_poly.entity_id
_entity_poly.type
_entity_poly.pdbx_seq_one_letter_code
_entity_poly.pdbx_strand_id
1 'polypeptide(L)'
;MGLATTLVACTSTPKPSMTPQQLTANRPLDEQVLDNLAKRLALPAATGDQESQFLVAGLYFISRSQEQRKQALPWLIKLEKENNVTATRALVRMELEGSGGYISLERYNKHKALMAKEAPELLETIAELTKFDDALRVTHKAEMQRLVDTHAPLCEQPLKDFNSKLPDDLRATLTVSYLRSCLIKYSDKNSTARYAAVAEITDLFCKMRNPNKPCSAQGYRVLAKPTLTPEDFKAVSYAVGEILSQNDDYLEYQSHSLGEDFKSSTKAVFKRIAELKDAKNYTAAIKEAETLKATKLPPLDAAMTDFMLATLMALREDKADVPQIIALYQALQTNEWLSSKARWAGFMAMQEVLIKAGRYQEMLQSSTQLIVKNQGPIEMLPPTFVSEFKRLTTPVPPAVPAITTAQ
;
A
#
# COMPACT_ATOMS: atom_id res chain seq x y z
N MET A 1 -13.66 -71.82 -12.14
CA MET A 1 -13.85 -70.51 -12.79
C MET A 1 -13.87 -69.46 -11.69
N GLY A 2 -12.75 -68.79 -11.48
CA GLY A 2 -12.54 -67.82 -10.39
C GLY A 2 -12.71 -66.39 -10.88
N LEU A 3 -13.38 -65.56 -10.08
CA LEU A 3 -13.46 -64.11 -10.25
C LEU A 3 -12.56 -63.47 -9.20
N ALA A 4 -11.48 -62.85 -9.69
CA ALA A 4 -10.53 -62.10 -8.89
C ALA A 4 -11.04 -60.66 -8.70
N THR A 5 -11.33 -60.30 -7.46
CA THR A 5 -11.67 -58.94 -7.04
C THR A 5 -10.40 -58.10 -6.97
N THR A 6 -10.23 -57.15 -7.90
CA THR A 6 -9.09 -56.21 -7.88
C THR A 6 -9.44 -55.02 -6.98
N LEU A 7 -8.82 -54.97 -5.80
CA LEU A 7 -8.79 -53.81 -4.92
C LEU A 7 -7.91 -52.72 -5.57
N VAL A 8 -8.54 -51.64 -6.03
CA VAL A 8 -7.84 -50.42 -6.45
C VAL A 8 -7.35 -49.70 -5.20
N ALA A 9 -6.04 -49.76 -4.97
CA ALA A 9 -5.39 -48.98 -3.93
C ALA A 9 -5.44 -47.48 -4.31
N CYS A 10 -6.12 -46.67 -3.50
CA CYS A 10 -5.98 -45.21 -3.53
C CYS A 10 -4.57 -44.84 -3.11
N THR A 11 -3.68 -44.62 -4.07
CA THR A 11 -2.39 -43.98 -3.83
C THR A 11 -2.67 -42.52 -3.48
N SER A 12 -2.43 -42.15 -2.22
CA SER A 12 -2.42 -40.76 -1.79
C SER A 12 -1.40 -40.01 -2.62
N THR A 13 -1.86 -39.11 -3.49
CA THR A 13 -0.99 -38.17 -4.19
C THR A 13 -0.25 -37.35 -3.11
N PRO A 14 1.10 -37.29 -3.15
CA PRO A 14 1.85 -36.50 -2.21
C PRO A 14 1.35 -35.05 -2.28
N LYS A 15 0.89 -34.51 -1.14
CA LYS A 15 0.52 -33.11 -1.01
C LYS A 15 1.72 -32.30 -1.53
N PRO A 16 1.59 -31.45 -2.55
CA PRO A 16 2.70 -30.69 -3.08
C PRO A 16 3.23 -29.79 -1.97
N SER A 17 4.30 -30.23 -1.32
CA SER A 17 5.11 -29.44 -0.40
C SER A 17 5.90 -28.48 -1.25
N MET A 18 5.38 -27.27 -1.47
CA MET A 18 6.19 -26.18 -1.99
C MET A 18 7.30 -25.90 -0.97
N THR A 19 8.55 -26.12 -1.36
CA THR A 19 9.67 -25.68 -0.53
C THR A 19 9.68 -24.15 -0.54
N PRO A 20 9.86 -23.49 0.62
CA PRO A 20 9.91 -22.02 0.74
C PRO A 20 10.87 -21.36 -0.27
N GLN A 21 11.89 -22.07 -0.73
CA GLN A 21 12.88 -21.59 -1.71
C GLN A 21 12.34 -21.34 -3.13
N GLN A 22 11.13 -21.76 -3.49
CA GLN A 22 10.55 -21.44 -4.81
C GLN A 22 9.80 -20.09 -4.82
N LEU A 23 9.69 -19.41 -3.67
CA LEU A 23 9.07 -18.09 -3.49
C LEU A 23 10.10 -16.97 -3.21
N THR A 24 11.41 -17.25 -3.33
CA THR A 24 12.49 -16.35 -2.89
C THR A 24 13.06 -15.43 -3.97
N ALA A 25 12.45 -15.35 -5.15
CA ALA A 25 12.86 -14.34 -6.13
C ALA A 25 12.38 -12.97 -5.63
N ASN A 26 13.31 -12.15 -5.13
CA ASN A 26 13.14 -10.77 -4.67
C ASN A 26 12.56 -9.84 -5.77
N ARG A 27 11.31 -10.07 -6.16
CA ARG A 27 10.59 -9.32 -7.20
C ARG A 27 9.19 -8.98 -6.68
N PRO A 28 8.58 -7.89 -7.17
CA PRO A 28 7.13 -7.67 -7.02
C PRO A 28 6.39 -8.95 -7.40
N LEU A 29 5.26 -9.27 -6.74
CA LEU A 29 4.47 -10.41 -7.20
C LEU A 29 4.03 -10.16 -8.63
N ASP A 30 4.65 -10.90 -9.54
CA ASP A 30 4.24 -10.98 -10.91
C ASP A 30 2.84 -11.59 -10.95
N GLU A 31 1.97 -10.99 -11.77
CA GLU A 31 0.62 -11.49 -12.05
C GLU A 31 0.64 -12.96 -12.48
N GLN A 32 1.71 -13.41 -13.15
CA GLN A 32 1.91 -14.81 -13.51
C GLN A 32 2.18 -15.70 -12.29
N VAL A 33 2.89 -15.20 -11.27
CA VAL A 33 3.14 -15.94 -10.03
C VAL A 33 1.85 -16.09 -9.24
N LEU A 34 1.07 -15.01 -9.10
CA LEU A 34 -0.26 -15.04 -8.45
C LEU A 34 -1.18 -16.09 -9.10
N ASP A 35 -1.32 -16.04 -10.43
CA ASP A 35 -2.15 -16.97 -11.19
C ASP A 35 -1.69 -18.43 -11.04
N ASN A 36 -0.38 -18.68 -11.11
CA ASN A 36 0.17 -20.03 -10.91
C ASN A 36 -0.07 -20.57 -9.49
N LEU A 37 0.07 -19.72 -8.47
CA LEU A 37 -0.22 -20.10 -7.08
C LEU A 37 -1.72 -20.39 -6.89
N ALA A 38 -2.58 -19.52 -7.43
CA ALA A 38 -4.03 -19.70 -7.36
C ALA A 38 -4.46 -21.00 -8.05
N LYS A 39 -3.91 -21.33 -9.23
CA LYS A 39 -4.16 -22.60 -9.93
C LYS A 39 -3.72 -23.83 -9.13
N ARG A 40 -2.60 -23.77 -8.41
CA ARG A 40 -2.14 -24.87 -7.55
C ARG A 40 -3.07 -25.09 -6.36
N LEU A 41 -3.56 -24.00 -5.75
CA LEU A 41 -4.50 -24.05 -4.63
C LEU A 41 -5.95 -24.31 -5.05
N ALA A 42 -6.27 -24.20 -6.34
CA ALA A 42 -7.62 -24.45 -6.85
C ALA A 42 -8.09 -25.90 -6.62
N LEU A 43 -7.18 -26.88 -6.67
CA LEU A 43 -7.53 -28.29 -6.43
C LEU A 43 -8.02 -28.55 -5.00
N PRO A 44 -7.27 -28.21 -3.93
CA PRO A 44 -7.79 -28.33 -2.56
C PRO A 44 -8.98 -27.41 -2.27
N ALA A 45 -9.04 -26.22 -2.89
CA ALA A 45 -10.21 -25.34 -2.79
C ALA A 45 -11.49 -26.00 -3.36
N ALA A 46 -11.36 -26.73 -4.46
CA ALA A 46 -12.46 -27.45 -5.11
C ALA A 46 -13.00 -28.60 -4.25
N THR A 47 -12.19 -29.18 -3.36
CA THR A 47 -12.62 -30.24 -2.43
C THR A 47 -13.40 -29.72 -1.22
N GLY A 48 -13.71 -28.42 -1.17
CA GLY A 48 -14.54 -27.84 -0.11
C GLY A 48 -13.76 -27.23 1.07
N ASP A 49 -12.43 -27.22 1.02
CA ASP A 49 -11.61 -26.62 2.07
C ASP A 49 -11.74 -25.09 2.06
N GLN A 50 -12.40 -24.53 3.07
CA GLN A 50 -12.69 -23.09 3.15
C GLN A 50 -11.43 -22.23 3.21
N GLU A 51 -10.38 -22.73 3.89
CA GLU A 51 -9.10 -22.02 3.99
C GLU A 51 -8.46 -21.90 2.60
N SER A 52 -8.34 -23.01 1.86
CA SER A 52 -7.83 -22.99 0.48
C SER A 52 -8.68 -22.13 -0.45
N GLN A 53 -10.02 -22.17 -0.32
CA GLN A 53 -10.91 -21.30 -1.09
C GLN A 53 -10.62 -19.82 -0.81
N PHE A 54 -10.43 -19.47 0.46
CA PHE A 54 -10.12 -18.10 0.85
C PHE A 54 -8.73 -17.68 0.38
N LEU A 55 -7.74 -18.58 0.41
CA LEU A 55 -6.39 -18.32 -0.11
C LEU A 55 -6.41 -18.08 -1.62
N VAL A 56 -7.13 -18.90 -2.40
CA VAL A 56 -7.32 -18.67 -3.85
C VAL A 56 -7.98 -17.32 -4.09
N ALA A 57 -9.06 -17.02 -3.37
CA ALA A 57 -9.73 -15.73 -3.46
C ALA A 57 -8.81 -14.56 -3.12
N GLY A 58 -8.00 -14.69 -2.07
CA GLY A 58 -7.05 -13.69 -1.62
C GLY A 58 -5.97 -13.39 -2.67
N LEU A 59 -5.41 -14.43 -3.30
CA LEU A 59 -4.41 -14.28 -4.37
C LEU A 59 -4.97 -13.50 -5.56
N TYR A 60 -6.19 -13.80 -5.98
CA TYR A 60 -6.85 -13.03 -7.04
C TYR A 60 -7.25 -11.63 -6.59
N PHE A 61 -7.71 -11.46 -5.34
CA PHE A 61 -8.15 -10.18 -4.80
C PHE A 61 -7.04 -9.12 -4.77
N ILE A 62 -5.80 -9.53 -4.47
CA ILE A 62 -4.64 -8.61 -4.41
C ILE A 62 -4.02 -8.32 -5.79
N SER A 63 -4.46 -8.99 -6.85
CA SER A 63 -3.95 -8.76 -8.20
C SER A 63 -4.15 -7.31 -8.65
N ARG A 64 -3.21 -6.78 -9.43
CA ARG A 64 -3.36 -5.49 -10.12
C ARG A 64 -4.23 -5.58 -11.36
N SER A 65 -4.45 -6.75 -11.93
CA SER A 65 -5.36 -6.96 -13.05
C SER A 65 -6.81 -7.07 -12.60
N GLN A 66 -7.69 -6.24 -13.17
CA GLN A 66 -9.13 -6.29 -12.89
C GLN A 66 -9.72 -7.66 -13.26
N GLU A 67 -9.27 -8.25 -14.37
CA GLU A 67 -9.75 -9.55 -14.84
C GLU A 67 -9.38 -10.67 -13.87
N GLN A 68 -8.19 -10.62 -13.26
CA GLN A 68 -7.83 -11.55 -12.19
C GLN A 68 -8.62 -11.28 -10.92
N ARG A 69 -8.76 -10.02 -10.48
CA ARG A 69 -9.59 -9.69 -9.31
C ARG A 69 -11.02 -10.20 -9.45
N LYS A 70 -11.63 -10.12 -10.63
CA LYS A 70 -12.96 -10.69 -10.91
C LYS A 70 -13.03 -12.19 -10.64
N GLN A 71 -11.92 -12.94 -10.76
CA GLN A 71 -11.89 -14.37 -10.42
C GLN A 71 -12.02 -14.64 -8.92
N ALA A 72 -11.75 -13.66 -8.05
CA ALA A 72 -11.98 -13.79 -6.60
C ALA A 72 -13.48 -13.86 -6.25
N LEU A 73 -14.34 -13.19 -7.02
CA LEU A 73 -15.77 -13.04 -6.73
C LEU A 73 -16.51 -14.38 -6.49
N PRO A 74 -16.46 -15.39 -7.38
CA PRO A 74 -17.17 -16.65 -7.15
C PRO A 74 -16.74 -17.36 -5.86
N TRP A 75 -15.45 -17.32 -5.53
CA TRP A 75 -14.93 -17.91 -4.29
C TRP A 75 -15.42 -17.17 -3.06
N LEU A 76 -15.32 -15.84 -3.07
CA LEU A 76 -15.76 -15.03 -1.95
C LEU A 76 -17.27 -15.11 -1.72
N ILE A 77 -18.09 -15.14 -2.79
CA ILE A 77 -19.55 -15.29 -2.70
C ILE A 77 -19.91 -16.66 -2.13
N LYS A 78 -19.19 -17.72 -2.50
CA LYS A 78 -19.39 -19.04 -1.91
C LYS A 78 -19.10 -19.02 -0.40
N LEU A 79 -17.96 -18.47 -0.01
CA LEU A 79 -17.55 -18.36 1.39
C LEU A 79 -18.49 -17.48 2.23
N GLU A 80 -19.01 -16.37 1.67
CA GLU A 80 -20.04 -15.54 2.31
C GLU A 80 -21.31 -16.35 2.61
N LYS A 81 -21.78 -17.19 1.67
CA LYS A 81 -22.94 -18.09 1.88
C LYS A 81 -22.68 -19.12 2.97
N GLU A 82 -21.43 -19.46 3.21
CA GLU A 82 -20.98 -20.34 4.28
C GLU A 82 -20.69 -19.57 5.59
N ASN A 83 -21.12 -18.30 5.68
CA ASN A 83 -20.96 -17.40 6.83
C ASN A 83 -19.50 -17.06 7.16
N ASN A 84 -18.59 -17.12 6.19
CA ASN A 84 -17.22 -16.68 6.39
C ASN A 84 -17.16 -15.14 6.47
N VAL A 85 -16.89 -14.63 7.67
CA VAL A 85 -16.84 -13.19 7.97
C VAL A 85 -15.73 -12.49 7.17
N THR A 86 -14.56 -13.11 7.03
CA THR A 86 -13.43 -12.52 6.32
C THR A 86 -13.72 -12.38 4.83
N ALA A 87 -14.34 -13.38 4.21
CA ALA A 87 -14.78 -13.30 2.82
C ALA A 87 -15.87 -12.24 2.61
N THR A 88 -16.80 -12.13 3.57
CA THR A 88 -17.84 -11.08 3.55
C THR A 88 -17.21 -9.67 3.59
N ARG A 89 -16.24 -9.44 4.48
CA ARG A 89 -15.48 -8.17 4.52
C ARG A 89 -14.76 -7.89 3.21
N ALA A 90 -14.11 -8.89 2.64
CA ALA A 90 -13.40 -8.75 1.37
C ALA A 90 -14.34 -8.37 0.22
N LEU A 91 -15.52 -9.00 0.12
CA LEU A 91 -16.55 -8.62 -0.87
C LEU A 91 -17.02 -7.19 -0.70
N VAL A 92 -17.39 -6.81 0.53
CA VAL A 92 -17.86 -5.45 0.82
C VAL A 92 -16.79 -4.44 0.41
N ARG A 93 -15.53 -4.67 0.76
CA ARG A 93 -14.41 -3.80 0.37
C ARG A 93 -14.27 -3.75 -1.16
N MET A 94 -14.30 -4.89 -1.84
CA MET A 94 -14.17 -4.97 -3.29
C MET A 94 -15.27 -4.18 -4.03
N GLU A 95 -16.50 -4.27 -3.55
CA GLU A 95 -17.66 -3.55 -4.10
C GLU A 95 -17.61 -2.04 -3.82
N LEU A 96 -17.17 -1.63 -2.62
CA LEU A 96 -17.06 -0.21 -2.28
C LEU A 96 -15.92 0.47 -3.02
N GLU A 97 -14.78 -0.21 -3.14
CA GLU A 97 -13.60 0.29 -3.83
C GLU A 97 -13.73 0.22 -5.35
N GLY A 98 -14.70 -0.51 -5.90
CA GLY A 98 -14.82 -0.68 -7.34
C GLY A 98 -13.78 -1.63 -7.96
N SER A 99 -12.97 -2.31 -7.15
CA SER A 99 -11.82 -3.09 -7.63
C SER A 99 -12.23 -4.31 -8.46
N GLY A 100 -13.48 -4.78 -8.33
CA GLY A 100 -14.10 -5.78 -9.21
C GLY A 100 -14.62 -5.28 -10.57
N GLY A 101 -14.48 -3.98 -10.86
CA GLY A 101 -15.01 -3.35 -12.07
C GLY A 101 -16.47 -2.87 -11.96
N TYR A 102 -17.02 -2.83 -10.75
CA TYR A 102 -18.33 -2.25 -10.45
C TYR A 102 -18.38 -1.75 -9.00
N ILE A 103 -19.27 -0.78 -8.73
CA ILE A 103 -19.50 -0.25 -7.39
C ILE A 103 -20.89 -0.64 -6.89
N SER A 104 -20.98 -1.15 -5.67
CA SER A 104 -22.25 -1.49 -5.01
C SER A 104 -22.23 -1.15 -3.52
N LEU A 105 -23.39 -0.74 -2.99
CA LEU A 105 -23.63 -0.55 -1.56
C LEU A 105 -24.47 -1.67 -0.95
N GLU A 106 -24.93 -2.62 -1.77
CA GLU A 106 -25.92 -3.62 -1.37
C GLU A 106 -25.40 -4.52 -0.24
N ARG A 107 -24.23 -5.14 -0.42
CA ARG A 107 -23.65 -6.01 0.62
C ARG A 107 -23.24 -5.23 1.85
N TYR A 108 -22.71 -4.02 1.68
CA TYR A 108 -22.40 -3.15 2.81
C TYR A 108 -23.63 -2.91 3.68
N ASN A 109 -24.74 -2.49 3.06
CA ASN A 109 -25.99 -2.22 3.77
C ASN A 109 -26.57 -3.48 4.43
N LYS A 110 -26.53 -4.62 3.72
CA LYS A 110 -26.96 -5.92 4.25
C LYS A 110 -26.16 -6.36 5.48
N HIS A 111 -24.83 -6.13 5.47
CA HIS A 111 -23.91 -6.61 6.51
C HIS A 111 -23.40 -5.49 7.44
N LYS A 112 -24.09 -4.34 7.51
CA LYS A 112 -23.61 -3.15 8.24
C LYS A 112 -23.27 -3.43 9.72
N ALA A 113 -24.10 -4.20 10.43
CA ALA A 113 -23.85 -4.57 11.82
C ALA A 113 -22.61 -5.46 11.99
N LEU A 114 -22.36 -6.37 11.04
CA LEU A 114 -21.14 -7.18 11.03
C LEU A 114 -19.90 -6.30 10.79
N MET A 115 -19.99 -5.36 9.84
CA MET A 115 -18.88 -4.43 9.56
C MET A 115 -18.58 -3.54 10.78
N ALA A 116 -19.60 -3.12 11.52
CA ALA A 116 -19.39 -2.36 12.77
C ALA A 116 -18.54 -3.08 13.80
N LYS A 117 -18.70 -4.40 13.88
CA LYS A 117 -18.00 -5.25 14.85
C LYS A 117 -16.61 -5.67 14.35
N GLU A 118 -16.53 -6.11 13.10
CA GLU A 118 -15.36 -6.82 12.58
C GLU A 118 -14.45 -5.94 11.70
N ALA A 119 -14.92 -4.75 11.31
CA ALA A 119 -14.24 -3.81 10.41
C ALA A 119 -14.59 -2.34 10.73
N PRO A 120 -14.45 -1.87 11.99
CA PRO A 120 -14.84 -0.51 12.36
C PRO A 120 -14.15 0.57 11.52
N GLU A 121 -12.92 0.33 11.05
CA GLU A 121 -12.17 1.22 10.15
C GLU A 121 -12.89 1.48 8.83
N LEU A 122 -13.63 0.48 8.32
CA LEU A 122 -14.40 0.59 7.09
C LEU A 122 -15.63 1.48 7.30
N LEU A 123 -16.26 1.40 8.49
CA LEU A 123 -17.36 2.30 8.83
C LEU A 123 -16.91 3.75 8.94
N GLU A 124 -15.76 3.99 9.56
CA GLU A 124 -15.18 5.34 9.65
C GLU A 124 -14.93 5.90 8.26
N THR A 125 -14.32 5.11 7.38
CA THR A 125 -14.07 5.49 5.98
C THR A 125 -15.37 5.83 5.25
N ILE A 126 -16.42 5.00 5.37
CA ILE A 126 -17.71 5.25 4.72
C ILE A 126 -18.43 6.45 5.34
N ALA A 127 -18.35 6.64 6.65
CA ALA A 127 -18.95 7.78 7.33
C ALA A 127 -18.28 9.10 6.90
N GLU A 128 -16.96 9.10 6.77
CA GLU A 128 -16.22 10.22 6.19
C GLU A 128 -16.66 10.48 4.74
N LEU A 129 -16.65 9.44 3.89
CA LEU A 129 -17.10 9.56 2.51
C LEU A 129 -18.54 10.05 2.38
N THR A 130 -19.44 9.65 3.28
CA THR A 130 -20.84 10.11 3.29
C THR A 130 -20.94 11.60 3.62
N LYS A 131 -20.17 12.07 4.62
CA LYS A 131 -20.10 13.52 4.92
C LYS A 131 -19.57 14.33 3.73
N PHE A 132 -18.59 13.77 3.01
CA PHE A 132 -18.07 14.39 1.80
C PHE A 132 -19.07 14.32 0.63
N ASP A 133 -19.77 13.21 0.49
CA ASP A 133 -20.73 12.95 -0.58
C ASP A 133 -21.88 13.94 -0.56
N ASP A 134 -22.47 14.21 0.60
CA ASP A 134 -23.56 15.20 0.72
C ASP A 134 -23.13 16.58 0.21
N ALA A 135 -21.92 16.99 0.56
CA ALA A 135 -21.38 18.28 0.13
C ALA A 135 -21.01 18.26 -1.37
N LEU A 136 -20.34 17.22 -1.85
CA LEU A 136 -19.96 17.06 -3.26
C LEU A 136 -21.16 16.96 -4.20
N ARG A 137 -22.19 16.20 -3.84
CA ARG A 137 -23.41 16.06 -4.66
C ARG A 137 -24.18 17.37 -4.77
N VAL A 138 -24.24 18.15 -3.70
CA VAL A 138 -25.01 19.41 -3.70
C VAL A 138 -24.29 20.49 -4.48
N THR A 139 -22.97 20.65 -4.30
CA THR A 139 -22.25 21.80 -4.86
C THR A 139 -21.36 21.47 -6.06
N HIS A 140 -20.94 20.21 -6.25
CA HIS A 140 -19.93 19.82 -7.24
C HIS A 140 -20.32 18.66 -8.17
N LYS A 141 -21.59 18.21 -8.19
CA LYS A 141 -22.01 17.07 -9.02
C LYS A 141 -21.67 17.23 -10.51
N ALA A 142 -21.84 18.43 -11.07
CA ALA A 142 -21.49 18.71 -12.46
C ALA A 142 -19.97 18.63 -12.70
N GLU A 143 -19.17 19.11 -11.75
CA GLU A 143 -17.71 19.01 -11.79
C GLU A 143 -17.25 17.55 -11.69
N MET A 144 -17.86 16.74 -10.82
CA MET A 144 -17.62 15.30 -10.73
C MET A 144 -17.92 14.58 -12.05
N GLN A 145 -19.09 14.85 -12.66
CA GLN A 145 -19.45 14.25 -13.94
C GLN A 145 -18.43 14.62 -15.02
N ARG A 146 -18.07 15.92 -15.12
CA ARG A 146 -17.05 16.39 -16.06
C ARG A 146 -15.72 15.64 -15.87
N LEU A 147 -15.26 15.50 -14.63
CA LEU A 147 -14.00 14.80 -14.32
C LEU A 147 -14.05 13.34 -14.77
N VAL A 148 -15.17 12.64 -14.53
CA VAL A 148 -15.35 11.26 -14.98
C VAL A 148 -15.36 11.18 -16.50
N ASP A 149 -16.18 11.98 -17.18
CA ASP A 149 -16.28 11.98 -18.64
C ASP A 149 -14.94 12.30 -19.31
N THR A 150 -14.17 13.22 -18.73
CA THR A 150 -12.89 13.68 -19.28
C THR A 150 -11.76 12.67 -19.05
N HIS A 151 -11.70 12.07 -17.86
CA HIS A 151 -10.51 11.32 -17.43
C HIS A 151 -10.72 9.80 -17.36
N ALA A 152 -11.95 9.28 -17.44
CA ALA A 152 -12.20 7.84 -17.51
C ALA A 152 -11.41 7.12 -18.62
N PRO A 153 -11.19 7.69 -19.82
CA PRO A 153 -10.37 7.05 -20.86
C PRO A 153 -8.90 6.82 -20.48
N LEU A 154 -8.40 7.52 -19.45
CA LEU A 154 -7.03 7.34 -18.94
C LEU A 154 -6.93 6.19 -17.93
N CYS A 155 -8.06 5.68 -17.45
CA CYS A 155 -8.11 4.50 -16.56
C CYS A 155 -8.10 3.24 -17.41
N GLU A 156 -7.01 2.47 -17.33
CA GLU A 156 -6.82 1.24 -18.12
C GLU A 156 -7.69 0.07 -17.63
N GLN A 157 -8.31 0.22 -16.45
CA GLN A 157 -9.18 -0.78 -15.82
C GLN A 157 -10.53 -0.13 -15.44
N PRO A 158 -11.37 0.25 -16.41
CA PRO A 158 -12.55 1.05 -16.15
C PRO A 158 -13.64 0.29 -15.38
N LEU A 159 -14.53 1.01 -14.70
CA LEU A 159 -15.78 0.41 -14.23
C LEU A 159 -16.70 0.15 -15.41
N LYS A 160 -17.55 -0.87 -15.28
CA LYS A 160 -18.58 -1.20 -16.27
C LYS A 160 -19.47 -0.01 -16.64
N ASP A 161 -19.79 0.84 -15.66
CA ASP A 161 -20.77 1.91 -15.81
C ASP A 161 -20.16 3.32 -15.86
N PHE A 162 -18.86 3.46 -16.18
CA PHE A 162 -18.20 4.78 -16.27
C PHE A 162 -18.85 5.76 -17.25
N ASN A 163 -19.43 5.26 -18.35
CA ASN A 163 -20.08 6.09 -19.37
C ASN A 163 -21.53 6.48 -19.01
N SER A 164 -21.96 6.19 -17.79
CA SER A 164 -23.30 6.53 -17.31
C SER A 164 -23.29 7.84 -16.52
N LYS A 165 -24.45 8.50 -16.49
CA LYS A 165 -24.68 9.62 -15.58
C LYS A 165 -24.45 9.15 -14.13
N LEU A 166 -23.68 9.92 -13.37
CA LEU A 166 -23.41 9.61 -11.96
C LEU A 166 -24.71 9.53 -11.17
N PRO A 167 -24.88 8.48 -10.34
CA PRO A 167 -26.11 8.27 -9.57
C PRO A 167 -26.31 9.37 -8.52
N ASP A 168 -27.53 9.45 -7.99
CA ASP A 168 -27.92 10.41 -6.96
C ASP A 168 -27.68 9.88 -5.53
N ASP A 169 -26.55 9.19 -5.32
CA ASP A 169 -26.16 8.61 -4.03
C ASP A 169 -24.63 8.50 -3.90
N LEU A 170 -24.17 7.93 -2.78
CA LEU A 170 -22.76 7.74 -2.43
C LEU A 170 -21.93 7.03 -3.52
N ARG A 171 -22.55 6.27 -4.43
CA ARG A 171 -21.83 5.64 -5.55
C ARG A 171 -21.20 6.69 -6.47
N ALA A 172 -21.73 7.91 -6.56
CA ALA A 172 -21.11 8.97 -7.35
C ALA A 172 -19.73 9.35 -6.80
N THR A 173 -19.62 9.56 -5.49
CA THR A 173 -18.34 9.84 -4.82
C THR A 173 -17.39 8.64 -4.90
N LEU A 174 -17.90 7.42 -4.73
CA LEU A 174 -17.10 6.19 -4.89
C LEU A 174 -16.58 6.04 -6.33
N THR A 175 -17.35 6.38 -7.36
CA THR A 175 -16.91 6.34 -8.76
C THR A 175 -15.74 7.29 -9.01
N VAL A 176 -15.81 8.53 -8.49
CA VAL A 176 -14.72 9.51 -8.62
C VAL A 176 -13.48 9.06 -7.82
N SER A 177 -13.70 8.49 -6.63
CA SER A 177 -12.63 7.90 -5.81
C SER A 177 -11.94 6.73 -6.54
N TYR A 178 -12.72 5.84 -7.16
CA TYR A 178 -12.18 4.73 -7.95
C TYR A 178 -11.40 5.24 -9.16
N LEU A 179 -11.93 6.22 -9.90
CA LEU A 179 -11.22 6.79 -11.04
C LEU A 179 -9.83 7.29 -10.62
N ARG A 180 -9.75 8.01 -9.50
CA ARG A 180 -8.48 8.45 -8.93
C ARG A 180 -7.56 7.28 -8.59
N SER A 181 -8.05 6.28 -7.87
CA SER A 181 -7.27 5.08 -7.53
C SER A 181 -6.84 4.32 -8.78
N CYS A 182 -7.66 4.24 -9.82
CA CYS A 182 -7.31 3.60 -11.09
C CYS A 182 -6.15 4.32 -11.78
N LEU A 183 -6.18 5.65 -11.81
CA LEU A 183 -5.12 6.45 -12.40
C LEU A 183 -3.81 6.36 -11.62
N ILE A 184 -3.83 6.10 -10.31
CA ILE A 184 -2.62 5.97 -9.48
C ILE A 184 -2.12 4.51 -9.43
N LYS A 185 -3.02 3.56 -9.19
CA LYS A 185 -2.73 2.17 -8.84
C LYS A 185 -2.96 1.18 -9.98
N TYR A 186 -3.81 1.44 -10.96
CA TYR A 186 -4.23 0.40 -11.92
C TYR A 186 -3.95 0.73 -13.40
N SER A 187 -3.27 1.84 -13.66
CA SER A 187 -2.90 2.27 -15.01
C SER A 187 -1.39 2.36 -15.11
N ASP A 188 -0.82 1.82 -16.18
CA ASP A 188 0.61 1.57 -16.28
C ASP A 188 1.33 2.59 -17.18
N LYS A 189 0.62 3.27 -18.09
CA LYS A 189 1.24 4.18 -19.09
C LYS A 189 0.79 5.63 -18.94
N ASN A 190 1.44 6.55 -19.65
CA ASN A 190 1.04 7.96 -19.75
C ASN A 190 0.94 8.66 -18.39
N SER A 191 1.90 8.42 -17.48
CA SER A 191 1.84 8.95 -16.10
C SER A 191 1.68 10.47 -16.06
N THR A 192 2.22 11.21 -17.03
CA THR A 192 2.05 12.67 -17.15
C THR A 192 0.58 13.06 -17.26
N ALA A 193 -0.15 12.46 -18.21
CA ALA A 193 -1.59 12.74 -18.40
C ALA A 193 -2.41 12.24 -17.21
N ARG A 194 -2.06 11.06 -16.67
CA ARG A 194 -2.72 10.52 -15.47
C ARG A 194 -2.55 11.43 -14.27
N TYR A 195 -1.35 11.95 -14.00
CA TYR A 195 -1.14 12.82 -12.84
C TYR A 195 -1.74 14.21 -13.03
N ALA A 196 -1.89 14.71 -14.25
CA ALA A 196 -2.70 15.89 -14.50
C ALA A 196 -4.17 15.65 -14.09
N ALA A 197 -4.75 14.52 -14.49
CA ALA A 197 -6.12 14.14 -14.11
C ALA A 197 -6.26 13.89 -12.60
N VAL A 198 -5.32 13.18 -11.98
CA VAL A 198 -5.29 12.94 -10.53
C VAL A 198 -5.20 14.25 -9.77
N ALA A 199 -4.46 15.24 -10.29
CA ALA A 199 -4.40 16.55 -9.67
C ALA A 199 -5.76 17.24 -9.65
N GLU A 200 -6.49 17.26 -10.77
CA GLU A 200 -7.85 17.85 -10.82
C GLU A 200 -8.83 17.14 -9.87
N ILE A 201 -8.83 15.80 -9.87
CA ILE A 201 -9.70 15.02 -8.99
C ILE A 201 -9.34 15.23 -7.51
N THR A 202 -8.05 15.25 -7.19
CA THR A 202 -7.57 15.47 -5.81
C THR A 202 -7.89 16.88 -5.34
N ASP A 203 -7.79 17.88 -6.22
CA ASP A 203 -8.14 19.27 -5.91
C ASP A 203 -9.61 19.40 -5.48
N LEU A 204 -10.53 18.71 -6.18
CA LEU A 204 -11.93 18.64 -5.79
C LEU A 204 -12.10 18.09 -4.37
N PHE A 205 -11.45 16.97 -4.04
CA PHE A 205 -11.52 16.40 -2.68
C PHE A 205 -10.87 17.31 -1.62
N CYS A 206 -9.80 18.02 -1.96
CA CYS A 206 -9.11 18.92 -1.04
C CYS A 206 -9.94 20.15 -0.67
N LYS A 207 -10.73 20.71 -1.60
CA LYS A 207 -11.65 21.83 -1.33
C LYS A 207 -12.64 21.51 -0.20
N MET A 208 -12.94 20.23 -0.02
CA MET A 208 -13.91 19.74 0.97
C MET A 208 -13.27 19.32 2.28
N ARG A 209 -11.94 19.14 2.33
CA ARG A 209 -11.20 18.68 3.50
C ARG A 209 -10.73 19.85 4.35
N ASN A 210 -10.26 19.52 5.56
CA ASN A 210 -9.66 20.48 6.48
C ASN A 210 -8.57 21.31 5.76
N PRO A 211 -8.68 22.65 5.69
CA PRO A 211 -7.74 23.51 4.98
C PRO A 211 -6.31 23.44 5.55
N ASN A 212 -6.16 22.93 6.78
CA ASN A 212 -4.85 22.76 7.43
C ASN A 212 -4.11 21.48 6.99
N LYS A 213 -4.76 20.57 6.26
CA LYS A 213 -4.09 19.38 5.70
C LYS A 213 -3.48 19.74 4.34
N PRO A 214 -2.18 19.50 4.12
CA PRO A 214 -1.56 19.69 2.81
C PRO A 214 -2.31 18.89 1.74
N CYS A 215 -2.64 19.55 0.63
CA CYS A 215 -3.27 18.89 -0.51
C CYS A 215 -2.21 18.35 -1.48
N SER A 216 -2.27 17.05 -1.80
CA SER A 216 -1.34 16.42 -2.76
C SER A 216 -1.59 16.83 -4.22
N ALA A 217 -2.70 17.51 -4.53
CA ALA A 217 -3.02 17.98 -5.89
C ALA A 217 -1.88 18.79 -6.51
N GLN A 218 -1.25 19.71 -5.75
CA GLN A 218 -0.13 20.49 -6.27
C GLN A 218 1.08 19.62 -6.63
N GLY A 219 1.37 18.59 -5.82
CA GLY A 219 2.43 17.63 -6.13
C GLY A 219 2.15 16.87 -7.43
N TYR A 220 0.92 16.42 -7.64
CA TYR A 220 0.51 15.78 -8.89
C TYR A 220 0.61 16.71 -10.11
N ARG A 221 0.27 18.01 -9.96
CA ARG A 221 0.48 19.00 -11.02
C ARG A 221 1.95 19.14 -11.39
N VAL A 222 2.85 19.10 -10.40
CA VAL A 222 4.30 19.15 -10.66
C VAL A 222 4.77 17.87 -11.34
N LEU A 223 4.33 16.69 -10.89
CA LEU A 223 4.65 15.42 -11.55
C LEU A 223 4.22 15.43 -13.03
N ALA A 224 3.10 16.08 -13.36
CA ALA A 224 2.64 16.23 -14.75
C ALA A 224 3.41 17.25 -15.60
N LYS A 225 4.41 17.96 -15.05
CA LYS A 225 5.22 18.94 -15.80
C LYS A 225 6.53 18.32 -16.31
N PRO A 226 7.12 18.88 -17.37
CA PRO A 226 8.43 18.44 -17.85
C PRO A 226 9.60 18.97 -17.01
N THR A 227 9.36 19.96 -16.14
CA THR A 227 10.39 20.65 -15.35
C THR A 227 10.13 20.52 -13.86
N LEU A 228 11.20 20.38 -13.08
CA LEU A 228 11.17 20.34 -11.63
C LEU A 228 12.11 21.40 -11.05
N THR A 229 11.71 22.02 -9.94
CA THR A 229 12.55 22.95 -9.17
C THR A 229 12.63 22.52 -7.70
N PRO A 230 13.66 22.90 -6.93
CA PRO A 230 13.74 22.59 -5.50
C PRO A 230 12.54 23.08 -4.68
N GLU A 231 11.93 24.20 -5.07
CA GLU A 231 10.73 24.76 -4.42
C GLU A 231 9.52 23.80 -4.52
N ASP A 232 9.50 22.95 -5.53
CA ASP A 232 8.44 21.97 -5.73
C ASP A 232 8.56 20.75 -4.80
N PHE A 233 9.73 20.50 -4.20
CA PHE A 233 10.01 19.24 -3.49
C PHE A 233 8.99 18.95 -2.39
N LYS A 234 8.58 19.97 -1.63
CA LYS A 234 7.55 19.80 -0.60
C LYS A 234 6.25 19.25 -1.17
N ALA A 235 5.74 19.86 -2.24
CA ALA A 235 4.47 19.46 -2.85
C ALA A 235 4.57 18.05 -3.43
N VAL A 236 5.68 17.76 -4.13
CA VAL A 236 5.93 16.46 -4.75
C VAL A 236 6.07 15.36 -3.69
N SER A 237 6.70 15.63 -2.54
CA SER A 237 6.80 14.64 -1.45
C SER A 237 5.43 14.13 -1.00
N TYR A 238 4.41 14.99 -0.89
CA TYR A 238 3.07 14.52 -0.52
C TYR A 238 2.44 13.63 -1.59
N ALA A 239 2.60 13.97 -2.87
CA ALA A 239 2.09 13.14 -3.96
C ALA A 239 2.82 11.80 -4.06
N VAL A 240 4.16 11.79 -3.93
CA VAL A 240 4.98 10.57 -3.93
C VAL A 240 4.67 9.68 -2.73
N GLY A 241 4.49 10.27 -1.54
CA GLY A 241 4.07 9.54 -0.35
C GLY A 241 2.72 8.84 -0.53
N GLU A 242 1.79 9.50 -1.23
CA GLU A 242 0.51 8.89 -1.57
C GLU A 242 0.62 7.79 -2.64
N ILE A 243 1.48 7.96 -3.65
CA ILE A 243 1.78 6.92 -4.64
C ILE A 243 2.35 5.68 -3.94
N LEU A 244 3.28 5.85 -3.00
CA LEU A 244 3.83 4.76 -2.19
C LEU A 244 2.72 4.05 -1.41
N SER A 245 1.88 4.79 -0.69
CA SER A 245 0.81 4.19 0.13
C SER A 245 -0.24 3.46 -0.70
N GLN A 246 -0.55 3.90 -1.92
CA GLN A 246 -1.53 3.21 -2.77
C GLN A 246 -0.94 1.99 -3.50
N ASN A 247 0.39 1.90 -3.59
CA ASN A 247 1.09 0.82 -4.27
C ASN A 247 1.94 -0.03 -3.30
N ASP A 248 1.64 0.01 -2.01
CA ASP A 248 2.39 -0.70 -0.97
C ASP A 248 2.46 -2.21 -1.24
N ASP A 249 1.33 -2.86 -1.53
CA ASP A 249 1.27 -4.29 -1.83
C ASP A 249 2.19 -4.70 -3.01
N TYR A 250 2.43 -3.77 -3.94
CA TYR A 250 3.26 -4.00 -5.12
C TYR A 250 4.73 -3.64 -4.90
N LEU A 251 4.98 -2.59 -4.11
CA LEU A 251 6.32 -2.08 -3.83
C LEU A 251 6.98 -2.78 -2.63
N GLU A 252 6.20 -3.43 -1.77
CA GLU A 252 6.70 -4.19 -0.62
C GLU A 252 7.55 -5.38 -1.10
N TYR A 253 8.79 -5.43 -0.61
CA TYR A 253 9.72 -6.53 -0.84
C TYR A 253 9.20 -7.81 -0.19
N GLN A 254 8.63 -8.76 -0.93
CA GLN A 254 8.24 -10.03 -0.33
C GLN A 254 9.48 -10.82 0.13
N SER A 255 9.69 -10.88 1.44
CA SER A 255 10.65 -11.76 2.10
C SER A 255 9.90 -12.58 3.14
N HIS A 256 10.29 -13.83 3.31
CA HIS A 256 9.65 -14.71 4.29
C HIS A 256 9.86 -14.15 5.69
N SER A 257 8.82 -14.18 6.52
CA SER A 257 9.02 -14.00 7.95
C SER A 257 9.76 -15.22 8.47
N LEU A 258 10.95 -15.02 9.03
CA LEU A 258 11.47 -15.98 10.00
C LEU A 258 10.46 -15.98 11.17
N GLY A 259 10.02 -17.16 11.61
CA GLY A 259 9.01 -17.27 12.66
C GLY A 259 9.35 -16.38 13.86
N GLU A 260 8.37 -15.59 14.32
CA GLU A 260 8.55 -14.56 15.33
C GLU A 260 8.58 -15.16 16.74
N ASP A 261 9.70 -15.78 17.14
CA ASP A 261 9.88 -16.17 18.54
C ASP A 261 10.93 -15.31 19.25
N PHE A 262 10.47 -14.17 19.78
CA PHE A 262 11.27 -13.32 20.66
C PHE A 262 11.58 -14.02 21.98
N LYS A 263 12.71 -13.71 22.61
CA LYS A 263 12.98 -14.19 23.97
C LYS A 263 11.89 -13.75 24.94
N SER A 264 11.55 -14.62 25.89
CA SER A 264 10.53 -14.32 26.93
C SER A 264 10.84 -13.03 27.71
N SER A 265 12.11 -12.78 28.03
CA SER A 265 12.57 -11.55 28.67
C SER A 265 12.31 -10.31 27.81
N THR A 266 12.53 -10.41 26.50
CA THR A 266 12.27 -9.34 25.52
C THR A 266 10.77 -9.07 25.41
N LYS A 267 9.95 -10.13 25.32
CA LYS A 267 8.48 -10.01 25.28
C LYS A 267 7.92 -9.23 26.48
N ALA A 268 8.45 -9.48 27.67
CA ALA A 268 8.03 -8.77 28.88
C ALA A 268 8.36 -7.27 28.82
N VAL A 269 9.53 -6.89 28.28
CA VAL A 269 9.92 -5.49 28.11
C VAL A 269 9.09 -4.83 27.00
N PHE A 270 8.86 -5.50 25.87
CA PHE A 270 8.01 -5.01 24.78
C PHE A 270 6.58 -4.74 25.25
N LYS A 271 6.02 -5.60 26.10
CA LYS A 271 4.71 -5.37 26.72
C LYS A 271 4.71 -4.08 27.55
N ARG A 272 5.71 -3.86 28.41
CA ARG A 272 5.82 -2.62 29.20
C ARG A 272 5.99 -1.38 28.32
N ILE A 273 6.80 -1.47 27.26
CA ILE A 273 6.95 -0.40 26.27
C ILE A 273 5.60 -0.05 25.63
N ALA A 274 4.80 -1.05 25.26
CA ALA A 274 3.46 -0.84 24.70
C ALA A 274 2.53 -0.16 25.73
N GLU A 275 2.49 -0.64 26.97
CA GLU A 275 1.70 -0.02 28.06
C GLU A 275 2.09 1.45 28.29
N LEU A 276 3.39 1.76 28.31
CA LEU A 276 3.90 3.13 28.44
C LEU A 276 3.56 4.00 27.22
N LYS A 277 3.62 3.44 26.01
CA LYS A 277 3.22 4.12 24.77
C LYS A 277 1.73 4.45 24.79
N ASP A 278 0.88 3.52 25.22
CA ASP A 278 -0.57 3.73 25.32
C ASP A 278 -0.92 4.79 26.36
N ALA A 279 -0.14 4.84 27.45
CA ALA A 279 -0.17 5.93 28.44
C ALA A 279 0.51 7.23 27.97
N LYS A 280 0.99 7.29 26.72
CA LYS A 280 1.74 8.42 26.13
C LYS A 280 3.00 8.84 26.90
N ASN A 281 3.57 7.95 27.72
CA ASN A 281 4.82 8.17 28.43
C ASN A 281 6.03 7.75 27.57
N TYR A 282 6.25 8.47 26.47
CA TYR A 282 7.27 8.13 25.48
C TYR A 282 8.70 8.15 26.05
N THR A 283 9.02 9.08 26.97
CA THR A 283 10.34 9.15 27.60
C THR A 283 10.67 7.88 28.40
N ALA A 284 9.72 7.37 29.20
CA ALA A 284 9.93 6.12 29.92
C ALA A 284 10.01 4.91 28.97
N ALA A 285 9.16 4.88 27.94
CA ALA A 285 9.17 3.83 26.93
C ALA A 285 10.52 3.76 26.17
N ILE A 286 11.06 4.92 25.78
CA ILE A 286 12.37 5.06 25.14
C ILE A 286 13.46 4.52 26.08
N LYS A 287 13.44 4.91 27.35
CA LYS A 287 14.42 4.43 28.34
C LYS A 287 14.39 2.90 28.50
N GLU A 288 13.21 2.28 28.52
CA GLU A 288 13.08 0.81 28.56
C GLU A 288 13.70 0.17 27.29
N ALA A 289 13.43 0.74 26.11
CA ALA A 289 13.99 0.25 24.85
C ALA A 289 15.53 0.40 24.79
N GLU A 290 16.08 1.53 25.24
CA GLU A 290 17.53 1.75 25.32
C GLU A 290 18.20 0.80 26.32
N THR A 291 17.57 0.60 27.48
CA THR A 291 18.05 -0.35 28.50
C THR A 291 18.09 -1.77 27.95
N LEU A 292 17.05 -2.17 27.20
CA LEU A 292 17.00 -3.47 26.54
C LEU A 292 18.08 -3.58 25.46
N LYS A 293 18.26 -2.55 24.64
CA LYS A 293 19.28 -2.49 23.58
C LYS A 293 20.71 -2.59 24.11
N ALA A 294 20.97 -2.13 25.34
CA ALA A 294 22.26 -2.27 26.00
C ALA A 294 22.59 -3.72 26.41
N THR A 295 21.63 -4.64 26.34
CA THR A 295 21.83 -6.07 26.60
C THR A 295 22.23 -6.83 25.33
N LYS A 296 22.80 -8.03 25.48
CA LYS A 296 23.11 -8.92 24.33
C LYS A 296 21.84 -9.60 23.83
N LEU A 297 21.15 -8.94 22.90
CA LEU A 297 19.93 -9.43 22.26
C LEU A 297 20.23 -10.39 21.10
N PRO A 298 19.35 -11.38 20.83
CA PRO A 298 19.28 -12.03 19.54
C PRO A 298 19.07 -11.01 18.41
N PRO A 299 19.51 -11.31 17.17
CA PRO A 299 19.39 -10.37 16.06
C PRO A 299 17.97 -9.87 15.79
N LEU A 300 16.96 -10.75 15.84
CA LEU A 300 15.55 -10.36 15.66
C LEU A 300 15.08 -9.41 16.78
N ASP A 301 15.33 -9.76 18.03
CA ASP A 301 14.99 -8.94 19.20
C ASP A 301 15.67 -7.56 19.13
N ALA A 302 16.94 -7.51 18.69
CA ALA A 302 17.68 -6.27 18.51
C ALA A 302 17.04 -5.40 17.42
N ALA A 303 16.73 -5.99 16.25
CA ALA A 303 16.08 -5.28 15.14
C ALA A 303 14.71 -4.73 15.55
N MET A 304 13.90 -5.51 16.26
CA MET A 304 12.59 -5.07 16.73
C MET A 304 12.73 -3.99 17.81
N THR A 305 13.74 -4.07 18.69
CA THR A 305 14.03 -3.02 19.67
C THR A 305 14.38 -1.69 18.98
N ASP A 306 15.20 -1.73 17.93
CA ASP A 306 15.53 -0.55 17.13
C ASP A 306 14.31 0.03 16.42
N PHE A 307 13.43 -0.82 15.90
CA PHE A 307 12.17 -0.40 15.28
C PHE A 307 11.25 0.31 16.29
N MET A 308 11.09 -0.27 17.49
CA MET A 308 10.29 0.32 18.55
C MET A 308 10.89 1.64 19.03
N LEU A 309 12.21 1.70 19.23
CA LEU A 309 12.93 2.91 19.65
C LEU A 309 12.71 4.05 18.64
N ALA A 310 12.94 3.82 17.35
CA ALA A 310 12.73 4.81 16.30
C ALA A 310 11.27 5.31 16.28
N THR A 311 10.31 4.40 16.43
CA THR A 311 8.88 4.72 16.46
C THR A 311 8.50 5.58 17.66
N LEU A 312 9.02 5.25 18.85
CA LEU A 312 8.76 6.01 20.07
C LEU A 312 9.36 7.42 20.02
N MET A 313 10.59 7.54 19.50
CA MET A 313 11.25 8.83 19.28
C MET A 313 10.46 9.68 18.28
N ALA A 314 9.95 9.08 17.19
CA ALA A 314 9.08 9.78 16.24
C ALA A 314 7.76 10.25 16.86
N LEU A 315 7.15 9.45 17.74
CA LEU A 315 5.92 9.81 18.47
C LEU A 315 6.13 10.87 19.54
N ARG A 316 7.34 10.98 20.10
CA ARG A 316 7.72 12.04 21.04
C ARG A 316 7.79 13.41 20.36
N GLU A 317 7.98 13.44 19.04
CA GLU A 317 8.06 14.65 18.20
C GLU A 317 9.17 15.64 18.61
N ASP A 318 10.25 15.16 19.24
CA ASP A 318 11.44 15.97 19.51
C ASP A 318 12.30 16.10 18.24
N LYS A 319 12.57 17.34 17.81
CA LYS A 319 13.39 17.60 16.61
C LYS A 319 14.84 17.12 16.77
N ALA A 320 15.36 17.06 18.00
CA ALA A 320 16.70 16.56 18.27
C ALA A 320 16.86 15.07 17.92
N ASP A 321 15.76 14.31 17.93
CA ASP A 321 15.75 12.88 17.66
C ASP A 321 15.84 12.54 16.16
N VAL A 322 15.50 13.49 15.28
CA VAL A 322 15.33 13.24 13.83
C VAL A 322 16.52 12.52 13.19
N PRO A 323 17.79 12.91 13.41
CA PRO A 323 18.93 12.20 12.84
C PRO A 323 19.02 10.74 13.30
N GLN A 324 18.77 10.48 14.59
CA GLN A 324 18.83 9.14 15.16
C GLN A 324 17.67 8.27 14.68
N ILE A 325 16.46 8.82 14.57
CA ILE A 325 15.28 8.13 14.01
C ILE A 325 15.57 7.66 12.58
N ILE A 326 16.11 8.55 11.74
CA ILE A 326 16.44 8.23 10.34
C ILE A 326 17.52 7.16 10.28
N ALA A 327 18.58 7.28 11.08
CA ALA A 327 19.66 6.28 11.12
C ALA A 327 19.15 4.89 11.52
N LEU A 328 18.27 4.81 12.52
CA LEU A 328 17.65 3.54 12.93
C LEU A 328 16.80 2.96 11.81
N TYR A 329 15.87 3.73 11.21
CA TYR A 329 15.04 3.20 10.13
C TYR A 329 15.84 2.79 8.89
N GLN A 330 16.91 3.51 8.54
CA GLN A 330 17.81 3.12 7.45
C GLN A 330 18.50 1.79 7.72
N ALA A 331 19.01 1.58 8.95
CA ALA A 331 19.62 0.30 9.33
C ALA A 331 18.62 -0.87 9.27
N LEU A 332 17.34 -0.61 9.53
CA LEU A 332 16.28 -1.62 9.47
C LEU A 332 15.90 -2.01 8.03
N GLN A 333 16.11 -1.15 7.03
CA GLN A 333 15.78 -1.47 5.62
C GLN A 333 16.57 -2.66 5.07
N THR A 334 17.80 -2.84 5.53
CA THR A 334 18.68 -3.94 5.12
C THR A 334 18.71 -5.08 6.13
N ASN A 335 17.90 -5.04 7.19
CA ASN A 335 17.92 -6.04 8.24
C ASN A 335 17.17 -7.31 7.83
N GLU A 336 17.90 -8.40 7.59
CA GLU A 336 17.35 -9.68 7.12
C GLU A 336 16.48 -10.42 8.15
N TRP A 337 16.54 -10.01 9.42
CA TRP A 337 15.74 -10.61 10.49
C TRP A 337 14.32 -10.03 10.55
N LEU A 338 14.09 -8.84 9.99
CA LEU A 338 12.75 -8.27 9.93
C LEU A 338 11.95 -8.82 8.75
N SER A 339 10.66 -9.06 9.01
CA SER A 339 9.70 -9.32 7.93
C SER A 339 9.65 -8.15 6.95
N SER A 340 9.25 -8.44 5.71
CA SER A 340 9.02 -7.41 4.69
C SER A 340 8.13 -6.29 5.19
N LYS A 341 7.04 -6.67 5.87
CA LYS A 341 6.02 -5.78 6.39
C LYS A 341 6.58 -4.84 7.44
N ALA A 342 7.43 -5.35 8.34
CA ALA A 342 8.09 -4.52 9.34
C ALA A 342 9.09 -3.53 8.69
N ARG A 343 9.87 -3.97 7.70
CA ARG A 343 10.78 -3.08 6.96
C ARG A 343 10.03 -2.00 6.20
N TRP A 344 8.93 -2.37 5.53
CA TRP A 344 8.05 -1.43 4.83
C TRP A 344 7.40 -0.42 5.77
N ALA A 345 6.87 -0.88 6.90
CA ALA A 345 6.32 0.01 7.93
C ALA A 345 7.38 1.00 8.44
N GLY A 346 8.61 0.54 8.64
CA GLY A 346 9.74 1.40 9.05
C GLY A 346 10.14 2.38 7.95
N PHE A 347 10.09 1.97 6.68
CA PHE A 347 10.33 2.84 5.54
C PHE A 347 9.30 3.96 5.48
N MET A 348 8.01 3.63 5.56
CA MET A 348 6.92 4.61 5.53
C MET A 348 7.00 5.58 6.72
N ALA A 349 7.27 5.08 7.92
CA ALA A 349 7.48 5.92 9.11
C ALA A 349 8.67 6.88 8.94
N MET A 350 9.78 6.42 8.34
CA MET A 350 10.92 7.27 8.00
C MET A 350 10.53 8.38 7.01
N GLN A 351 9.72 8.08 5.98
CA GLN A 351 9.26 9.10 5.03
C GLN A 351 8.43 10.19 5.74
N GLU A 352 7.55 9.81 6.67
CA GLU A 352 6.78 10.78 7.46
C GLU A 352 7.68 11.68 8.31
N VAL A 353 8.71 11.10 8.96
CA VAL A 353 9.69 11.86 9.75
C VAL A 353 10.45 12.85 8.88
N LEU A 354 10.89 12.44 7.67
CA LEU A 354 11.57 13.33 6.73
C LEU A 354 10.67 14.48 6.29
N ILE A 355 9.39 14.23 6.00
CA ILE A 355 8.39 15.27 5.65
C ILE A 355 8.20 16.25 6.81
N LYS A 356 7.98 15.74 8.04
CA LYS A 356 7.79 16.59 9.23
C LYS A 356 9.01 17.44 9.54
N ALA A 357 10.21 16.91 9.28
CA ALA A 357 11.48 17.63 9.44
C ALA A 357 11.82 18.59 8.28
N GLY A 358 11.00 18.65 7.23
CA GLY A 358 11.27 19.49 6.05
C GLY A 358 12.39 18.96 5.14
N ARG A 359 12.83 17.71 5.32
CA ARG A 359 13.90 17.04 4.56
C ARG A 359 13.33 16.41 3.28
N TYR A 360 12.63 17.21 2.48
CA TYR A 360 11.87 16.74 1.31
C TYR A 360 12.75 16.10 0.22
N GLN A 361 13.95 16.62 -0.02
CA GLN A 361 14.88 16.05 -1.00
C GLN A 361 15.26 14.60 -0.63
N GLU A 362 15.53 14.32 0.65
CA GLU A 362 15.92 12.98 1.10
C GLU A 362 14.75 11.99 1.07
N MET A 363 13.55 12.46 1.42
CA MET A 363 12.30 11.72 1.25
C MET A 363 12.13 11.32 -0.22
N LEU A 364 12.23 12.29 -1.13
CA LEU A 364 12.09 12.04 -2.57
C LEU A 364 13.19 11.14 -3.11
N GLN A 365 14.43 11.28 -2.65
CA GLN A 365 15.55 10.46 -3.07
C GLN A 365 15.35 8.99 -2.71
N SER A 366 15.01 8.69 -1.45
CA SER A 366 14.79 7.32 -1.01
C SER A 366 13.52 6.71 -1.64
N SER A 367 12.44 7.48 -1.76
CA SER A 367 11.18 7.05 -2.36
C SER A 367 11.28 6.80 -3.86
N THR A 368 11.94 7.71 -4.61
CA THR A 368 12.13 7.56 -6.07
C THR A 368 13.02 6.37 -6.38
N GLN A 369 14.11 6.17 -5.62
CA GLN A 369 14.98 5.00 -5.79
C GLN A 369 14.22 3.69 -5.59
N LEU A 370 13.41 3.61 -4.53
CA LEU A 370 12.58 2.44 -4.24
C LEU A 370 11.57 2.18 -5.36
N ILE A 371 10.81 3.21 -5.77
CA ILE A 371 9.80 3.08 -6.83
C ILE A 371 10.46 2.65 -8.13
N VAL A 372 11.50 3.34 -8.59
CA VAL A 372 12.18 3.02 -9.86
C VAL A 372 12.75 1.61 -9.85
N LYS A 373 13.27 1.15 -8.71
CA LYS A 373 13.81 -0.21 -8.56
C LYS A 373 12.73 -1.29 -8.62
N ASN A 374 11.51 -1.03 -8.14
CA ASN A 374 10.47 -2.04 -7.95
C ASN A 374 9.23 -1.86 -8.84
N GLN A 375 9.08 -0.77 -9.58
CA GLN A 375 7.87 -0.48 -10.38
C GLN A 375 7.67 -1.45 -11.57
N GLY A 376 8.70 -2.23 -11.93
CA GLY A 376 8.60 -3.18 -13.05
C GLY A 376 8.24 -2.46 -14.36
N PRO A 377 7.24 -2.95 -15.13
CA PRO A 377 6.79 -2.32 -16.36
C PRO A 377 5.91 -1.08 -16.14
N ILE A 378 5.59 -0.74 -14.90
CA ILE A 378 4.60 0.27 -14.53
C ILE A 378 5.29 1.62 -14.43
N GLU A 379 4.73 2.63 -15.10
CA GLU A 379 5.20 4.01 -14.98
C GLU A 379 4.58 4.66 -13.73
N MET A 380 5.07 4.30 -12.54
CA MET A 380 4.60 4.86 -11.27
C MET A 380 5.11 6.28 -11.02
N LEU A 381 6.19 6.68 -11.70
CA LEU A 381 6.67 8.05 -11.72
C LEU A 381 6.95 8.46 -13.16
N PRO A 382 6.68 9.72 -13.53
CA PRO A 382 7.00 10.21 -14.88
C PRO A 382 8.49 10.12 -15.15
N PRO A 383 8.91 9.59 -16.32
CA PRO A 383 10.32 9.51 -16.67
C PRO A 383 11.02 10.87 -16.64
N THR A 384 10.32 11.93 -17.04
CA THR A 384 10.78 13.33 -16.99
C THR A 384 11.06 13.79 -15.56
N PHE A 385 10.18 13.46 -14.61
CA PHE A 385 10.39 13.74 -13.19
C PHE A 385 11.65 13.02 -12.68
N VAL A 386 11.79 11.72 -12.98
CA VAL A 386 12.94 10.93 -12.53
C VAL A 386 14.26 11.50 -13.07
N SER A 387 14.31 11.89 -14.35
CA SER A 387 15.50 12.50 -14.95
C SER A 387 15.83 13.86 -14.34
N GLU A 388 14.83 14.73 -14.17
CA GLU A 388 15.04 16.07 -13.60
C GLU A 388 15.43 16.02 -12.13
N PHE A 389 14.77 15.17 -11.34
CA PHE A 389 15.13 15.00 -9.94
C PHE A 389 16.56 14.47 -9.78
N LYS A 390 16.99 13.52 -10.62
CA LYS A 390 18.39 13.06 -10.65
C LYS A 390 19.34 14.19 -11.01
N ARG A 391 19.00 15.03 -12.00
CA ARG A 391 19.81 16.20 -12.40
C ARG A 391 19.99 17.18 -11.23
N LEU A 392 18.91 17.48 -10.49
CA LEU A 392 18.93 18.42 -9.36
C LEU A 392 19.65 17.89 -8.12
N THR A 393 19.72 16.57 -7.94
CA THR A 393 20.31 15.94 -6.74
C THR A 393 21.70 15.35 -6.97
N THR A 394 22.17 15.29 -8.21
CA THR A 394 23.55 14.89 -8.50
C THR A 394 24.48 16.04 -8.10
N PRO A 395 25.47 15.80 -7.21
CA PRO A 395 26.46 16.82 -6.88
C PRO A 395 27.12 17.30 -8.17
N VAL A 396 27.13 18.61 -8.40
CA VAL A 396 27.90 19.18 -9.51
C VAL A 396 29.37 18.94 -9.16
N PRO A 397 30.13 18.19 -9.98
CA PRO A 397 31.54 18.01 -9.73
C PRO A 397 32.19 19.40 -9.63
N PRO A 398 33.12 19.61 -8.68
CA PRO A 398 33.77 20.89 -8.52
C PRO A 398 34.31 21.32 -9.89
N ALA A 399 34.01 22.57 -10.29
CA ALA A 399 34.50 23.11 -11.54
C ALA A 399 36.01 22.92 -11.57
N VAL A 400 36.51 22.07 -12.47
CA VAL A 400 37.94 21.90 -12.64
C VAL A 400 38.46 23.28 -13.06
N PRO A 401 39.34 23.91 -12.26
CA PRO A 401 39.85 25.22 -12.61
C PRO A 401 40.50 25.10 -13.99
N ALA A 402 40.08 25.98 -14.92
CA ALA A 402 40.66 26.03 -16.24
C ALA A 402 42.18 26.17 -16.07
N ILE A 403 42.94 25.15 -16.51
CA ILE A 403 44.39 25.23 -16.54
C ILE A 403 44.72 26.34 -17.53
N THR A 404 45.02 27.51 -17.01
CA THR A 404 45.56 28.62 -17.78
C THR A 404 46.98 28.21 -18.13
N THR A 405 47.18 27.65 -19.31
CA THR A 405 48.52 27.52 -19.89
C THR A 405 49.06 28.92 -20.10
N ALA A 406 49.92 29.36 -19.18
CA ALA A 406 50.75 30.53 -19.39
C ALA A 406 51.63 30.26 -20.62
N GLN A 407 51.50 31.12 -21.63
CA GLN A 407 52.36 31.16 -22.81
C GLN A 407 53.63 31.95 -22.53
#